data_AF-A0AA38IP24-F1
#
_entry.id   AF-A0AA38IP24-F1
#
_cell.length_a   1.000
_cell.length_b   1.000
_cell.length_c   1.000
_cell.angle_alpha   90.00
_cell.angle_beta   90.00
_cell.angle_gamma   90.00
#
_symmetry.space_group_name_H-M   'P 1'
#
loop_
_entity.id
_entity.type
_entity.pdbx_description
1 polymer ?
#
loop_
_entity_poly.entity_id
_entity_poly.type
_entity_poly.pdbx_seq_one_letter_code
_entity_poly.pdbx_strand_id
1 'polypeptide(L)'
;MYVKLCFQIDLKYPTILIGIFHLLFLLFRIYEIALDLYVLEEVIQFNQLTYIVLINMLQLGIIVSLFVGACRHQHVCLLPWLCFTAPIFCMATAYGTLYVATGDCIQSIINFVFIVFFWSSWYIVFKNYLSLKNTLRYSPFRGYRYSSTLKSINNEIL
;
A
#
# COMPACT_ATOMS: atom_id res chain seq x y z
N MET A 1 11.82 40.92 1.95
CA MET A 1 11.86 39.74 2.86
C MET A 1 10.71 38.82 2.44
N TYR A 2 10.99 37.77 1.68
CA TYR A 2 9.94 36.84 1.21
C TYR A 2 9.59 35.89 2.35
N VAL A 3 8.38 35.99 2.88
CA VAL A 3 7.85 35.02 3.84
C VAL A 3 7.58 33.74 3.06
N LYS A 4 8.48 32.75 3.20
CA LYS A 4 8.22 31.38 2.74
C LYS A 4 7.11 30.80 3.63
N LEU A 5 5.87 30.86 3.16
CA LEU A 5 4.75 30.07 3.69
C LEU A 5 5.07 28.59 3.43
N CYS A 6 5.70 27.95 4.42
CA CYS A 6 5.96 26.53 4.40
C CYS A 6 4.73 25.82 4.97
N PHE A 7 3.76 25.49 4.12
CA PHE A 7 2.66 24.61 4.50
C PHE A 7 3.22 23.20 4.71
N GLN A 8 3.39 22.80 5.97
CA GLN A 8 3.67 21.41 6.32
C GLN A 8 2.38 20.60 6.16
N ILE A 9 2.22 19.94 5.01
CA ILE A 9 1.13 18.98 4.81
C ILE A 9 1.52 17.69 5.54
N ASP A 10 0.73 17.31 6.54
CA ASP A 10 0.88 16.01 7.20
C ASP A 10 0.43 14.89 6.26
N LEU A 11 1.38 14.07 5.80
CA LEU A 11 1.16 12.96 4.88
C LEU A 11 0.43 11.77 5.52
N LYS A 12 0.21 11.80 6.86
CA LYS A 12 -0.54 10.79 7.59
C LYS A 12 -1.99 10.68 7.11
N TYR A 13 -2.73 11.78 7.10
CA TYR A 13 -4.15 11.80 6.74
C TYR A 13 -4.43 11.30 5.32
N PRO A 14 -3.70 11.75 4.28
CA PRO A 14 -3.94 11.21 2.93
C PRO A 14 -3.54 9.73 2.83
N THR A 15 -2.53 9.26 3.58
CA THR A 15 -2.18 7.82 3.64
C THR A 15 -3.31 6.99 4.27
N ILE A 16 -3.92 7.48 5.35
CA ILE A 16 -5.07 6.83 6.00
C ILE A 16 -6.26 6.79 5.03
N LEU A 17 -6.53 7.89 4.32
CA LEU A 17 -7.62 7.98 3.36
C LEU A 17 -7.46 6.94 2.22
N ILE A 18 -6.24 6.77 1.70
CA ILE A 18 -5.93 5.73 0.71
C ILE A 18 -6.26 4.33 1.27
N GLY A 19 -5.91 4.06 2.53
CA GLY A 19 -6.27 2.81 3.20
C GLY A 19 -7.77 2.58 3.33
N ILE A 20 -8.55 3.63 3.64
CA ILE A 20 -10.02 3.56 3.71
C ILE A 20 -10.60 3.20 2.35
N PHE A 21 -10.15 3.85 1.27
CA PHE A 21 -10.61 3.53 -0.08
C PHE A 21 -10.33 2.06 -0.45
N HIS A 22 -9.14 1.55 -0.16
CA HIS A 22 -8.81 0.14 -0.43
C HIS A 22 -9.66 -0.82 0.40
N LEU A 23 -9.96 -0.48 1.66
CA LEU A 23 -10.85 -1.26 2.49
C LEU A 23 -12.28 -1.30 1.92
N LEU A 24 -12.81 -0.16 1.47
CA LEU A 24 -14.12 -0.11 0.82
C LEU A 24 -14.16 -0.95 -0.46
N PHE A 25 -13.11 -0.90 -1.29
CA PHE A 25 -13.01 -1.75 -2.48
C PHE A 25 -12.97 -3.24 -2.13
N LEU A 26 -12.22 -3.63 -1.10
CA LEU A 26 -12.19 -5.02 -0.64
C LEU A 26 -13.57 -5.49 -0.14
N LEU A 27 -14.27 -4.66 0.64
CA LEU A 27 -15.62 -4.98 1.13
C LEU A 27 -16.62 -5.11 -0.03
N PHE A 28 -16.55 -4.20 -1.01
CA PHE A 28 -17.38 -4.29 -2.21
C PHE A 28 -17.10 -5.58 -2.99
N ARG A 29 -15.83 -5.98 -3.12
CA ARG A 29 -15.45 -7.23 -3.79
C ARG A 29 -15.95 -8.48 -3.05
N ILE A 30 -15.87 -8.48 -1.71
CA ILE A 30 -16.42 -9.57 -0.90
C ILE A 30 -17.94 -9.65 -1.08
N TYR A 31 -18.62 -8.50 -1.14
CA TYR A 31 -20.05 -8.43 -1.40
C TYR A 31 -20.42 -8.98 -2.79
N GLU A 32 -19.71 -8.59 -3.85
CA GLU A 32 -19.90 -9.16 -5.20
C GLU A 32 -19.78 -10.67 -5.20
N ILE A 33 -18.71 -11.21 -4.60
CA ILE A 33 -18.49 -12.64 -4.51
C ILE A 33 -19.65 -13.30 -3.75
N ALA A 34 -20.07 -12.74 -2.61
CA ALA A 34 -21.18 -13.30 -1.84
C ALA A 34 -22.51 -13.29 -2.64
N LEU A 35 -22.75 -12.24 -3.43
CA LEU A 35 -23.92 -12.14 -4.30
C LEU A 35 -23.87 -13.16 -5.44
N ASP A 36 -22.73 -13.30 -6.11
CA ASP A 36 -22.55 -14.27 -7.19
C ASP A 36 -22.82 -15.70 -6.68
N LEU A 37 -22.31 -16.03 -5.49
CA LEU A 37 -22.53 -17.32 -4.84
C LEU A 37 -24.00 -17.56 -4.48
N TYR A 38 -24.71 -16.50 -4.09
CA TYR A 38 -26.14 -16.58 -3.77
C TYR A 38 -27.00 -16.74 -5.03
N VAL A 39 -26.68 -15.99 -6.09
CA VAL A 39 -27.48 -15.94 -7.33
C VAL A 39 -27.27 -17.17 -8.21
N LEU A 40 -26.03 -17.64 -8.32
CA LEU A 40 -25.70 -18.74 -9.23
C LEU A 40 -25.99 -20.13 -8.64
N GLU A 41 -26.34 -20.21 -7.35
CA GLU A 41 -26.48 -21.47 -6.59
C GLU A 41 -25.32 -22.47 -6.83
N GLU A 42 -24.15 -21.96 -7.20
CA GLU A 42 -23.03 -22.78 -7.65
C GLU A 42 -22.39 -23.51 -6.47
N VAL A 43 -22.19 -24.82 -6.63
CA VAL A 43 -21.41 -25.62 -5.67
C VAL A 43 -19.94 -25.22 -5.81
N ILE A 44 -19.49 -24.32 -4.94
CA ILE A 44 -18.10 -23.85 -4.91
C ILE A 44 -17.18 -25.03 -4.64
N GLN A 45 -16.22 -25.26 -5.52
CA GLN A 45 -15.17 -26.23 -5.27
C GLN A 45 -14.27 -25.72 -4.12
N PHE A 46 -13.94 -26.58 -3.16
CA PHE A 46 -13.15 -26.23 -1.97
C PHE A 46 -11.84 -25.48 -2.29
N ASN A 47 -11.19 -25.82 -3.40
CA ASN A 47 -9.98 -25.16 -3.87
C ASN A 47 -10.21 -23.69 -4.27
N GLN A 48 -11.33 -23.37 -4.92
CA GLN A 48 -11.68 -22.01 -5.33
C GLN A 48 -11.99 -21.14 -4.10
N LEU A 49 -12.74 -21.69 -3.14
CA LEU A 49 -13.04 -21.00 -1.89
C LEU A 49 -11.75 -20.67 -1.11
N THR A 50 -10.85 -21.65 -0.99
CA THR A 50 -9.56 -21.48 -0.31
C THR A 50 -8.73 -20.37 -0.96
N TYR A 51 -8.69 -20.33 -2.29
CA TYR A 51 -7.98 -19.31 -3.04
C TYR A 51 -8.56 -17.89 -2.82
N ILE A 52 -9.89 -17.75 -2.87
CA ILE A 52 -10.59 -16.48 -2.61
C ILE A 52 -10.30 -15.98 -1.20
N VAL A 53 -10.41 -16.85 -0.21
CA VAL A 53 -10.13 -16.50 1.20
C VAL A 53 -8.68 -16.08 1.38
N LEU A 54 -7.73 -16.82 0.81
CA LEU A 54 -6.31 -16.50 0.91
C LEU A 54 -5.98 -15.11 0.33
N ILE A 55 -6.52 -14.78 -0.84
CA ILE A 55 -6.30 -13.47 -1.47
C ILE A 55 -6.90 -12.35 -0.63
N ASN A 56 -8.14 -12.51 -0.16
CA ASN A 56 -8.78 -11.48 0.67
C ASN A 56 -8.01 -11.25 1.98
N MET A 57 -7.49 -12.31 2.59
CA MET A 57 -6.65 -12.21 3.79
C MET A 57 -5.32 -11.50 3.52
N LEU A 58 -4.67 -11.79 2.38
CA LEU A 58 -3.45 -11.10 1.98
C LEU A 58 -3.70 -9.60 1.75
N GLN A 59 -4.77 -9.25 1.02
CA GLN A 59 -5.16 -7.86 0.78
C GLN A 59 -5.47 -7.13 2.09
N LEU A 60 -6.21 -7.78 3.00
CA LEU A 60 -6.49 -7.24 4.32
C LEU A 60 -5.19 -7.00 5.10
N GLY A 61 -4.25 -7.95 5.09
CA GLY A 61 -2.94 -7.79 5.74
C GLY A 61 -2.15 -6.60 5.20
N ILE A 62 -2.16 -6.40 3.87
CA ILE A 62 -1.52 -5.25 3.23
C ILE A 62 -2.20 -3.93 3.65
N ILE A 63 -3.54 -3.88 3.69
CA ILE A 63 -4.31 -2.71 4.14
C ILE A 63 -4.04 -2.39 5.61
N VAL A 64 -4.03 -3.40 6.48
CA VAL A 64 -3.68 -3.22 7.90
C VAL A 64 -2.26 -2.68 8.05
N SER A 65 -1.30 -3.19 7.27
CA SER A 65 0.08 -2.69 7.30
C SER A 65 0.16 -1.19 6.96
N LEU A 66 -0.64 -0.73 5.99
CA LEU A 66 -0.74 0.68 5.59
C LEU A 66 -1.28 1.55 6.75
N PHE A 67 -2.37 1.12 7.40
CA PHE A 67 -2.95 1.83 8.54
C PHE A 67 -1.98 1.88 9.74
N VAL A 68 -1.35 0.76 10.07
CA VAL A 68 -0.36 0.69 11.15
C VAL A 68 0.81 1.62 10.84
N GLY A 69 1.33 1.59 9.61
CA GLY A 69 2.42 2.46 9.19
C GLY A 69 2.08 3.94 9.30
N ALA A 70 0.86 4.34 8.91
CA ALA A 70 0.39 5.71 9.00
C ALA A 70 0.11 6.16 10.45
N CYS A 71 -0.56 5.32 11.25
CA CYS A 71 -0.99 5.68 12.61
C CYS A 71 0.12 5.58 13.65
N ARG A 72 1.01 4.59 13.52
CA ARG A 72 2.16 4.36 14.44
C ARG A 72 3.44 5.02 13.94
N HIS A 73 3.40 5.73 12.81
CA HIS A 73 4.56 6.39 12.21
C HIS A 73 5.75 5.42 11.94
N GLN A 74 5.43 4.18 11.56
CA GLN A 74 6.42 3.13 11.30
C GLN A 74 6.59 2.91 9.79
N HIS A 75 7.70 3.41 9.23
CA HIS A 75 7.97 3.33 7.78
C HIS A 75 8.02 1.88 7.26
N VAL A 76 8.52 0.92 8.05
CA VAL A 76 8.61 -0.49 7.65
C VAL A 76 7.23 -1.07 7.35
N CYS A 77 6.18 -0.64 8.06
CA CYS A 77 4.82 -1.12 7.83
C CYS A 77 4.19 -0.57 6.54
N LEU A 78 4.76 0.48 5.93
CA LEU A 78 4.32 0.98 4.62
C LEU A 78 4.92 0.17 3.45
N LEU A 79 6.02 -0.56 3.69
CA LEU A 79 6.72 -1.32 2.65
C LEU A 79 5.86 -2.40 1.99
N PRO A 80 5.11 -3.25 2.72
CA PRO A 80 4.29 -4.28 2.08
C PRO A 80 3.33 -3.66 1.07
N TRP A 81 2.62 -2.60 1.46
CA TRP A 81 1.73 -1.89 0.55
C TRP A 81 2.49 -1.38 -0.68
N LEU A 82 3.62 -0.69 -0.52
CA LEU A 82 4.40 -0.15 -1.65
C LEU A 82 4.92 -1.24 -2.60
N CYS A 83 5.44 -2.33 -2.06
CA CYS A 83 6.05 -3.43 -2.82
C CYS A 83 5.02 -4.25 -3.59
N PHE A 84 3.85 -4.50 -3.01
CA PHE A 84 2.81 -5.30 -3.68
C PHE A 84 1.99 -4.47 -4.66
N THR A 85 1.73 -3.20 -4.37
CA THR A 85 0.87 -2.37 -5.23
C THR A 85 1.57 -1.84 -6.48
N ALA A 86 2.87 -1.51 -6.43
CA ALA A 86 3.58 -0.99 -7.61
C ALA A 86 3.56 -1.96 -8.81
N PRO A 87 3.94 -3.25 -8.67
CA PRO A 87 3.91 -4.19 -9.79
C PRO A 87 2.49 -4.43 -10.31
N ILE A 88 1.51 -4.52 -9.41
CA ILE A 88 0.10 -4.71 -9.78
C ILE A 88 -0.39 -3.53 -10.61
N PHE A 89 -0.07 -2.29 -10.22
CA PHE A 89 -0.46 -1.11 -10.98
C PHE A 89 0.32 -0.94 -12.28
N CYS A 90 1.60 -1.33 -12.34
CA CYS A 90 2.33 -1.37 -13.62
C CYS A 90 1.66 -2.33 -14.61
N MET A 91 1.28 -3.53 -14.17
CA MET A 91 0.57 -4.51 -14.98
C MET A 91 -0.81 -3.98 -15.41
N ALA A 92 -1.59 -3.44 -14.46
CA ALA A 92 -2.90 -2.85 -14.75
C ALA A 92 -2.81 -1.64 -15.71
N THR A 93 -1.77 -0.82 -15.59
CA THR A 93 -1.49 0.30 -16.51
C THR A 93 -1.20 -0.22 -17.92
N ALA A 94 -0.40 -1.29 -18.05
CA ALA A 94 -0.11 -1.91 -19.33
C ALA A 94 -1.38 -2.47 -19.99
N TYR A 95 -2.21 -3.19 -19.24
CA TYR A 95 -3.51 -3.68 -19.73
C TYR A 95 -4.46 -2.54 -20.11
N GLY A 96 -4.58 -1.51 -19.26
CA GLY A 96 -5.41 -0.34 -19.55
C GLY A 96 -5.00 0.38 -20.83
N THR A 97 -3.68 0.51 -21.08
CA THR A 97 -3.14 1.10 -22.31
C THR A 97 -3.45 0.25 -23.55
N LEU A 98 -3.45 -1.08 -23.42
CA LEU A 98 -3.80 -1.99 -24.51
C LEU A 98 -5.29 -1.88 -24.88
N TYR A 99 -6.19 -1.76 -23.90
CA TYR A 99 -7.62 -1.53 -24.14
C TYR A 99 -7.94 -0.12 -24.64
N VAL A 100 -7.10 0.87 -24.35
CA VAL A 100 -7.21 2.20 -24.97
C VAL A 100 -6.94 2.12 -26.48
N ALA A 101 -6.00 1.27 -26.90
CA ALA A 101 -5.67 1.06 -28.31
C ALA A 101 -6.82 0.42 -29.12
N THR A 102 -7.82 -0.20 -28.47
CA THR A 102 -8.97 -0.84 -29.15
C THR A 102 -10.11 0.12 -29.51
N GLY A 103 -9.99 1.42 -29.22
CA GLY A 103 -10.78 2.48 -29.89
C GLY A 103 -11.98 3.05 -29.14
N ASP A 104 -12.23 2.68 -27.88
CA ASP A 104 -13.30 3.30 -27.08
C ASP A 104 -12.78 4.53 -26.32
N CYS A 105 -13.15 5.73 -26.78
CA CYS A 105 -12.66 6.99 -26.22
C CYS A 105 -13.12 7.24 -24.78
N ILE A 106 -14.33 6.83 -24.39
CA ILE A 106 -14.86 7.09 -23.04
C ILE A 106 -14.14 6.18 -22.04
N GLN A 107 -14.05 4.89 -22.35
CA GLN A 107 -13.35 3.93 -21.52
C GLN A 107 -11.86 4.28 -21.37
N SER A 108 -11.27 4.84 -22.43
CA SER A 108 -9.88 5.31 -22.41
C SER A 108 -9.65 6.45 -21.42
N ILE A 109 -10.54 7.44 -21.38
CA ILE A 109 -10.46 8.56 -20.43
C ILE A 109 -10.60 8.06 -18.99
N ILE A 110 -11.56 7.16 -18.75
CA ILE A 110 -11.79 6.58 -17.42
C ILE A 110 -10.55 5.82 -16.95
N ASN A 111 -9.97 4.97 -17.82
CA ASN A 111 -8.75 4.22 -17.52
C ASN A 111 -7.57 5.16 -17.22
N PHE A 112 -7.42 6.25 -17.97
CA PHE A 112 -6.35 7.22 -17.74
C PHE A 112 -6.49 7.92 -16.39
N VAL A 113 -7.69 8.39 -16.04
CA VAL A 113 -7.97 9.02 -14.74
C VAL A 113 -7.65 8.06 -13.59
N PHE A 114 -8.03 6.79 -13.74
CA PHE A 114 -7.74 5.74 -12.78
C PHE A 114 -6.23 5.56 -12.60
N ILE A 115 -5.48 5.38 -13.69
CA ILE A 115 -4.01 5.26 -13.68
C ILE A 115 -3.37 6.43 -12.93
N VAL A 116 -3.77 7.67 -13.23
CA VAL A 116 -3.23 8.87 -12.57
C VAL A 116 -3.54 8.87 -11.08
N PHE A 117 -4.77 8.53 -10.67
CA PHE A 117 -5.16 8.48 -9.26
C PHE A 117 -4.37 7.43 -8.48
N PHE A 118 -4.13 6.26 -9.08
CA PHE A 118 -3.37 5.19 -8.46
C PHE A 118 -1.89 5.52 -8.31
N TRP A 119 -1.24 6.03 -9.36
CA TRP A 119 0.14 6.48 -9.27
C TRP A 119 0.32 7.62 -8.27
N SER A 120 -0.65 8.55 -8.21
CA SER A 120 -0.65 9.64 -7.23
C SER A 120 -0.75 9.09 -5.81
N SER A 121 -1.65 8.12 -5.58
CA SER A 121 -1.80 7.45 -4.28
C SER A 121 -0.51 6.75 -3.87
N TRP A 122 0.10 5.98 -4.78
CA TRP A 122 1.36 5.31 -4.51
C TRP A 122 2.48 6.30 -4.14
N TYR A 123 2.58 7.39 -4.88
CA TYR A 123 3.57 8.43 -4.64
C TYR A 123 3.38 9.14 -3.30
N ILE A 124 2.13 9.38 -2.86
CA ILE A 124 1.83 9.93 -1.53
C ILE A 124 2.33 8.99 -0.43
N VAL A 125 2.02 7.69 -0.52
CA VAL A 125 2.47 6.70 0.46
C VAL A 125 4.00 6.59 0.45
N PHE A 126 4.62 6.66 -0.73
CA PHE A 126 6.08 6.64 -0.87
C PHE A 126 6.73 7.88 -0.25
N LYS A 127 6.16 9.08 -0.45
CA LYS A 127 6.61 10.29 0.22
C LYS A 127 6.47 10.18 1.74
N ASN A 128 5.38 9.61 2.23
CA ASN A 128 5.19 9.39 3.66
C ASN A 128 6.25 8.42 4.20
N TYR A 129 6.50 7.32 3.49
CA TYR A 129 7.59 6.39 3.79
C TYR A 129 8.95 7.08 3.90
N LEU A 130 9.32 7.90 2.90
CA LEU A 130 10.59 8.64 2.92
C LEU A 130 10.64 9.66 4.06
N SER A 131 9.55 10.38 4.31
CA SER A 131 9.45 11.33 5.42
C SER A 131 9.67 10.64 6.77
N LEU A 132 8.99 9.53 7.02
CA LEU A 132 9.13 8.74 8.24
C LEU A 132 10.52 8.12 8.36
N LYS A 133 11.07 7.61 7.26
CA LYS A 133 12.44 7.04 7.19
C LYS A 133 13.51 8.09 7.48
N ASN A 134 13.35 9.33 7.01
CA ASN A 134 14.34 10.39 7.16
C ASN A 134 14.19 11.14 8.50
N THR A 135 12.98 11.26 9.03
CA THR A 135 12.71 11.88 10.34
C THR A 135 13.24 11.00 11.48
N LEU A 136 13.13 9.69 11.32
CA LEU A 136 13.70 8.73 12.25
C LEU A 136 15.15 8.44 11.81
N ARG A 137 16.16 8.93 12.54
CA ARG A 137 17.51 8.30 12.56
C ARG A 137 17.42 6.86 13.13
N TYR A 138 16.61 6.00 12.52
CA TYR A 138 16.40 4.63 12.94
C TYR A 138 17.34 3.73 12.16
N SER A 139 18.41 3.33 12.84
CA SER A 139 18.97 2.00 12.65
C SER A 139 17.83 0.98 12.80
N PRO A 140 17.67 0.01 11.88
CA PRO A 140 16.68 -1.06 11.99
C PRO A 140 16.82 -1.90 13.28
N PHE A 141 17.90 -1.68 14.04
CA PHE A 141 18.23 -2.37 15.28
C PHE A 141 18.06 -1.52 16.56
N ARG A 142 17.36 -0.39 16.55
CA ARG A 142 17.22 0.43 17.78
C ARG A 142 16.47 -0.25 18.95
N GLY A 143 15.89 -1.43 18.76
CA GLY A 143 15.41 -2.33 19.83
C GLY A 143 16.44 -3.37 20.30
N TYR A 144 17.47 -3.65 19.51
CA TYR A 144 18.67 -4.30 20.01
C TYR A 144 19.51 -3.19 20.63
N ARG A 145 19.48 -3.08 21.96
CA ARG A 145 20.61 -2.48 22.66
C ARG A 145 21.83 -3.15 22.07
N TYR A 146 22.62 -2.41 21.28
CA TYR A 146 24.02 -2.71 21.09
C TYR A 146 24.54 -2.85 22.52
N SER A 147 24.70 -4.09 22.99
CA SER A 147 25.14 -4.30 24.35
C SER A 147 26.49 -3.61 24.43
N SER A 148 26.68 -2.82 25.48
CA SER A 148 27.95 -2.17 25.80
C SER A 148 29.14 -3.14 25.76
N THR A 149 28.88 -4.45 25.79
CA THR A 149 29.81 -5.55 25.61
C THR A 149 30.49 -5.60 24.22
N LEU A 150 29.84 -5.22 23.11
CA LEU A 150 30.50 -5.22 21.79
C LEU A 150 31.43 -4.00 21.59
N LYS A 151 31.18 -2.92 22.32
CA LYS A 151 32.05 -1.74 22.32
C LYS A 151 33.29 -1.93 23.19
N SER A 152 33.22 -2.76 24.24
CA SER A 152 34.40 -3.15 25.02
C SER A 152 35.29 -4.13 24.26
N ILE A 153 34.71 -5.08 23.51
CA ILE A 153 35.49 -6.04 22.71
C ILE A 153 36.32 -5.35 21.62
N ASN A 154 35.85 -4.24 21.04
CA ASN A 154 36.61 -3.51 20.03
C ASN A 154 37.67 -2.53 20.60
N ASN A 155 37.60 -2.23 21.90
CA ASN A 155 38.57 -1.37 22.59
C ASN A 155 39.65 -2.18 23.34
N GLU A 156 39.53 -3.50 23.39
CA GLU A 156 40.56 -4.40 23.96
C GLU A 156 41.50 -5.01 22.88
N ILE A 157 41.28 -4.70 21.60
CA ILE A 157 42.07 -5.22 20.46
C ILE A 157 43.00 -4.14 19.85
N LEU A 158 43.16 -2.99 20.51
CA LEU A 158 44.18 -1.97 20.21
C LEU A 158 45.11 -1.80 21.40
#